data_AF-A0A8T3Z3N1-F1
#
_entry.id   AF-A0A8T3Z3N1-F1
#
_cell.length_a   1.000
_cell.length_b   1.000
_cell.length_c   1.000
_cell.angle_alpha   90.00
_cell.angle_beta   90.00
_cell.angle_gamma   90.00
#
_symmetry.space_group_name_H-M   'P 1'
#
loop_
_entity.id
_entity.type
_entity.pdbx_description
1 polymer ?
#
loop_
_entity_poly.entity_id
_entity_poly.type
_entity_poly.pdbx_seq_one_letter_code
_entity_poly.pdbx_strand_id
1 'polypeptide(L)'
;MVLLDIDYITRNDKAVVRLFGREKNSQGGNSIIVMDGGFKPYIYVVPYDLDPCREQVKELNVLQVEKVIMKDLGREKEFLKVTLKHPQDVPKLRDKIRDLPQVKDIREHDIPFYRRYLIDKGLFPMAEVEVEVKAESPEMQGIASDKDTSVVELEGNIRPIDSDFPDLKILSLDIEVYNPKGMPNAEDDPIIMISLSSNQGLRMVLATAESPLDFVETLKDEAEMLRRFVEIVEDENPDILIGYNSDNFDFPYIRDRASILNVPLNLGTDGSSLKFMKRGFANAALVKG
;
A
#
# COMPACT_ATOMS: atom_id res chain seq x y z
N MET A 1 -1.74 12.81 -10.65
CA MET A 1 -2.53 11.80 -9.90
C MET A 1 -2.70 12.28 -8.46
N VAL A 2 -3.73 11.80 -7.75
CA VAL A 2 -3.80 11.87 -6.29
C VAL A 2 -3.06 10.65 -5.75
N LEU A 3 -2.03 10.84 -4.93
CA LEU A 3 -1.25 9.74 -4.34
C LEU A 3 -2.01 9.16 -3.13
N LEU A 4 -2.35 7.87 -3.14
CA LEU A 4 -3.19 7.24 -2.12
C LEU A 4 -2.40 6.25 -1.24
N ASP A 5 -1.69 5.31 -1.86
CA ASP A 5 -0.87 4.31 -1.16
C ASP A 5 0.53 4.18 -1.81
N ILE A 6 1.46 3.57 -1.08
CA ILE A 6 2.80 3.27 -1.57
C ILE A 6 3.30 1.95 -0.96
N ASP A 7 3.94 1.14 -1.80
CA ASP A 7 4.76 0.04 -1.32
C ASP A 7 5.97 -0.20 -2.23
N TYR A 8 6.55 -1.40 -2.14
CA TYR A 8 7.51 -1.87 -3.12
C TYR A 8 7.37 -3.38 -3.31
N ILE A 9 7.76 -3.83 -4.50
CA ILE A 9 7.93 -5.25 -4.84
C ILE A 9 9.38 -5.54 -5.19
N THR A 10 9.75 -6.83 -5.25
CA THR A 10 11.03 -7.27 -5.78
C THR A 10 10.84 -7.77 -7.20
N ARG A 11 11.47 -7.10 -8.18
CA ARG A 11 11.51 -7.49 -9.60
C ARG A 11 12.96 -7.69 -10.03
N ASN A 12 13.31 -8.90 -10.48
CA ASN A 12 14.68 -9.24 -10.91
C ASN A 12 15.74 -8.85 -9.85
N ASP A 13 15.54 -9.27 -8.60
CA ASP A 13 16.38 -8.97 -7.42
C ASP A 13 16.54 -7.48 -7.08
N LYS A 14 15.74 -6.60 -7.69
CA LYS A 14 15.73 -5.15 -7.42
C LYS A 14 14.41 -4.76 -6.78
N ALA A 15 14.48 -3.84 -5.81
CA ALA A 15 13.28 -3.21 -5.29
C ALA A 15 12.72 -2.22 -6.32
N VAL A 16 11.41 -2.30 -6.57
CA VAL A 16 10.64 -1.39 -7.40
C VAL A 16 9.54 -0.81 -6.53
N VAL A 17 9.57 0.50 -6.33
CA VAL A 17 8.54 1.23 -5.59
C VAL A 17 7.27 1.27 -6.44
N ARG A 18 6.11 1.05 -5.81
CA ARG A 18 4.80 1.20 -6.45
C ARG A 18 4.05 2.32 -5.76
N LEU A 19 3.64 3.31 -6.54
CA LEU A 19 2.83 4.44 -6.08
C LEU A 19 1.42 4.23 -6.61
N PHE A 20 0.46 4.06 -5.71
CA PHE A 20 -0.93 3.88 -6.06
C PHE A 20 -1.64 5.21 -5.97
N GLY A 21 -2.59 5.41 -6.86
CA GLY A 21 -3.46 6.55 -6.75
C GLY A 21 -4.50 6.61 -7.84
N ARG A 22 -5.07 7.79 -8.01
CA ARG A 22 -6.10 8.05 -9.00
C ARG A 22 -5.67 9.14 -9.96
N GLU A 23 -5.91 8.94 -11.24
CA GLU A 23 -5.72 10.01 -12.21
C GLU A 23 -6.63 11.21 -11.90
N LYS A 24 -6.16 12.42 -12.22
CA LYS A 24 -7.00 13.62 -12.14
C LYS A 24 -7.36 13.99 -13.58
N ASN A 25 -8.48 13.48 -14.06
CA ASN A 25 -9.05 13.86 -15.34
C ASN A 25 -10.50 14.33 -15.15
N SER A 26 -11.04 15.04 -16.13
CA SER A 26 -12.37 15.65 -16.08
C SER A 26 -13.55 14.64 -16.00
N GLN A 27 -13.27 13.34 -16.01
CA GLN A 27 -14.27 12.26 -15.95
C GLN A 27 -14.20 11.43 -14.65
N GLY A 28 -13.40 11.84 -13.66
CA GLY A 28 -13.35 11.15 -12.36
C GLY A 28 -12.26 10.08 -12.25
N GLY A 29 -11.35 9.99 -13.22
CA GLY A 29 -10.02 9.39 -13.15
C GLY A 29 -9.93 7.90 -12.80
N ASN A 30 -9.23 7.14 -13.63
CA ASN A 30 -9.03 5.72 -13.40
C ASN A 30 -7.92 5.50 -12.37
N SER A 31 -7.87 4.29 -11.81
CA SER A 31 -6.81 3.95 -10.87
C SER A 31 -5.48 3.83 -11.61
N ILE A 32 -4.39 4.28 -10.99
CA ILE A 32 -3.06 4.28 -11.59
C ILE A 32 -2.03 3.76 -10.59
N ILE A 33 -1.13 2.91 -11.09
CA ILE A 33 0.03 2.40 -10.36
C ILE A 33 1.29 2.83 -11.11
N VAL A 34 2.09 3.70 -10.49
CA VAL A 34 3.37 4.15 -11.04
C VAL A 34 4.52 3.34 -10.43
N MET A 35 5.34 2.74 -11.28
CA MET A 35 6.47 1.88 -10.92
C MET A 35 7.79 2.65 -11.01
N ASP A 36 8.58 2.69 -9.92
CA ASP A 36 9.92 3.29 -9.90
C ASP A 36 10.97 2.27 -9.44
N GLY A 37 11.77 1.78 -10.38
CA GLY A 37 12.91 0.87 -10.13
C GLY A 37 14.26 1.57 -9.87
N GLY A 38 14.30 2.91 -9.98
CA GLY A 38 15.50 3.72 -9.86
C GLY A 38 15.95 3.94 -8.42
N PHE A 39 15.01 3.90 -7.46
CA PHE A 39 15.33 4.16 -6.07
C PHE A 39 16.16 3.03 -5.42
N LYS A 40 17.07 3.40 -4.50
CA LYS A 40 17.95 2.47 -3.79
C LYS A 40 17.97 2.79 -2.29
N PRO A 41 17.94 1.76 -1.43
CA PRO A 41 18.03 1.96 0.01
C PRO A 41 19.44 2.41 0.39
N TYR A 42 19.54 3.26 1.39
CA TYR A 42 20.83 3.68 1.94
C TYR A 42 20.73 3.95 3.44
N ILE A 43 21.89 3.96 4.10
CA ILE A 43 22.06 4.40 5.48
C ILE A 43 23.24 5.36 5.57
N TYR A 44 23.38 6.06 6.69
CA TYR A 44 24.57 6.87 6.95
C TYR A 44 25.43 6.28 8.05
N VAL A 45 26.75 6.38 7.86
CA VAL A 45 27.75 5.88 8.79
C VAL A 45 28.56 7.07 9.31
N VAL A 46 28.71 7.14 10.62
CA VAL A 46 29.59 8.09 11.31
C VAL A 46 30.95 7.41 11.50
N PRO A 47 32.01 7.84 10.79
CA PRO A 47 33.33 7.24 10.95
C PRO A 47 34.08 7.80 12.17
N TYR A 48 35.02 7.04 12.72
CA TYR A 48 36.12 7.58 13.53
C TYR A 48 37.16 8.27 12.64
N ASP A 49 37.56 7.57 11.57
CA ASP A 49 38.40 8.09 10.49
C ASP A 49 37.76 7.72 9.15
N LEU A 50 37.63 8.69 8.25
CA LEU A 50 36.81 8.59 7.04
C LEU A 50 37.38 7.58 6.03
N ASP A 51 38.69 7.60 5.78
CA ASP A 51 39.29 6.76 4.75
C ASP A 51 39.36 5.28 5.17
N PRO A 52 39.87 4.92 6.37
CA PRO A 52 39.84 3.54 6.86
C PRO A 52 38.42 2.99 6.99
N CYS A 53 37.46 3.80 7.46
CA CYS A 53 36.06 3.39 7.55
C CYS A 53 35.47 3.09 6.17
N ARG A 54 35.78 3.93 5.17
CA ARG A 54 35.28 3.74 3.80
C ARG A 54 35.76 2.41 3.22
N GLU A 55 37.02 2.06 3.40
CA GLU A 55 37.55 0.80 2.88
C GLU A 55 36.93 -0.41 3.59
N GLN A 56 36.78 -0.39 4.91
CA GLN A 56 36.09 -1.47 5.66
C GLN A 56 34.64 -1.67 5.21
N VAL A 57 33.89 -0.58 4.96
CA VAL A 57 32.49 -0.68 4.52
C VAL A 57 32.40 -1.25 3.10
N LYS A 58 33.34 -0.92 2.20
CA LYS A 58 33.35 -1.45 0.83
C LYS A 58 33.51 -2.96 0.77
N GLU A 59 34.22 -3.56 1.73
CA GLU A 59 34.40 -5.02 1.81
C GLU A 59 33.08 -5.77 2.07
N LEU A 60 32.03 -5.09 2.54
CA LEU A 60 30.71 -5.69 2.83
C LEU A 60 29.78 -5.80 1.60
N ASN A 61 30.30 -5.69 0.37
CA ASN A 61 29.56 -5.85 -0.89
C ASN A 61 28.34 -4.92 -1.02
N VAL A 62 28.50 -3.69 -0.54
CA VAL A 62 27.53 -2.58 -0.71
C VAL A 62 27.58 -2.05 -2.15
N LEU A 63 26.53 -1.33 -2.57
CA LEU A 63 26.44 -0.82 -3.94
C LEU A 63 27.32 0.41 -4.16
N GLN A 64 27.33 1.33 -3.19
CA GLN A 64 28.05 2.60 -3.29
C GLN A 64 28.39 3.13 -1.89
N VAL A 65 29.53 3.82 -1.76
CA VAL A 65 29.94 4.52 -0.54
C VAL A 65 30.43 5.90 -0.91
N GLU A 66 29.73 6.94 -0.44
CA GLU A 66 30.01 8.34 -0.78
C GLU A 66 30.25 9.16 0.48
N LYS A 67 31.25 10.05 0.45
CA LYS A 67 31.43 11.05 1.50
C LYS A 67 30.35 12.12 1.34
N VAL A 68 29.64 12.43 2.42
CA VAL A 68 28.68 13.53 2.48
C VAL A 68 28.91 14.36 3.73
N ILE A 69 28.60 15.66 3.66
CA ILE A 69 28.64 16.56 4.81
C ILE A 69 27.20 16.92 5.16
N MET A 70 26.79 16.66 6.39
CA MET A 70 25.43 16.87 6.84
C MET A 70 25.41 17.46 8.25
N LYS A 71 24.27 18.04 8.64
CA LYS A 71 24.06 18.51 10.01
C LYS A 71 23.53 17.37 10.87
N ASP A 72 24.24 17.05 11.95
CA ASP A 72 23.85 16.12 12.99
C ASP A 72 23.69 16.87 14.30
N LEU A 73 22.44 16.98 14.76
CA LEU A 73 22.05 17.80 15.92
C LEU A 73 22.58 19.25 15.80
N GLY A 74 22.42 19.83 14.61
CA GLY A 74 22.80 21.21 14.29
C GLY A 74 24.28 21.43 14.00
N ARG A 75 25.14 20.41 14.11
CA ARG A 75 26.59 20.51 13.83
C ARG A 75 26.93 19.83 12.52
N GLU A 76 27.71 20.49 11.68
CA GLU A 76 28.23 19.86 10.46
C GLU A 76 29.21 18.73 10.82
N LYS A 77 28.98 17.57 10.23
CA LYS A 77 29.82 16.39 10.37
C LYS A 77 29.94 15.69 9.03
N GLU A 78 31.05 14.98 8.86
CA GLU A 78 31.28 14.11 7.72
C GLU A 78 30.66 12.73 7.98
N PHE A 79 29.99 12.20 6.97
CA PHE A 79 29.37 10.89 6.96
C PHE A 79 29.79 10.12 5.72
N LEU A 80 29.65 8.80 5.79
CA LEU A 80 29.59 7.96 4.60
C LEU A 80 28.13 7.60 4.33
N LYS A 81 27.59 8.01 3.17
CA LYS A 81 26.32 7.50 2.63
C LYS A 81 26.60 6.14 2.00
N VAL A 82 26.00 5.10 2.55
CA VAL A 82 26.18 3.71 2.11
C VAL A 82 24.91 3.25 1.43
N THR A 83 24.97 3.06 0.11
CA THR A 83 23.84 2.57 -0.70
C THR A 83 23.88 1.05 -0.78
N LEU A 84 22.75 0.40 -0.54
CA LEU A 84 22.59 -1.06 -0.55
C LEU A 84 21.83 -1.52 -1.81
N LYS A 85 21.90 -2.82 -2.10
CA LYS A 85 21.27 -3.41 -3.28
C LYS A 85 19.76 -3.55 -3.11
N HIS A 86 19.31 -4.07 -1.96
CA HIS A 86 17.91 -4.33 -1.68
C HIS A 86 17.50 -3.89 -0.26
N PRO A 87 16.25 -3.45 -0.02
CA PRO A 87 15.80 -3.03 1.32
C PRO A 87 15.94 -4.11 2.39
N GLN A 88 15.79 -5.38 2.01
CA GLN A 88 15.95 -6.52 2.92
C GLN A 88 17.41 -6.76 3.33
N ASP A 89 18.38 -6.12 2.66
CA ASP A 89 19.79 -6.17 3.05
C ASP A 89 20.09 -5.18 4.19
N VAL A 90 19.27 -4.15 4.38
CA VAL A 90 19.49 -3.11 5.41
C VAL A 90 19.56 -3.73 6.80
N PRO A 91 18.61 -4.56 7.27
CA PRO A 91 18.72 -5.17 8.60
C PRO A 91 19.95 -6.05 8.75
N LYS A 92 20.37 -6.75 7.69
CA LYS A 92 21.51 -7.69 7.72
C LYS A 92 22.86 -6.98 7.72
N LEU A 93 22.99 -5.92 6.92
CA LEU A 93 24.25 -5.20 6.73
C LEU A 93 24.43 -4.09 7.76
N ARG A 94 23.36 -3.47 8.27
CA ARG A 94 23.50 -2.39 9.25
C ARG A 94 24.21 -2.85 10.53
N ASP A 95 23.94 -4.07 10.99
CA ASP A 95 24.56 -4.60 12.21
C ASP A 95 26.05 -4.90 11.94
N LYS A 96 26.37 -5.53 10.81
CA LYS A 96 27.76 -5.75 10.38
C LYS A 96 28.55 -4.44 10.23
N ILE A 97 27.93 -3.42 9.63
CA ILE A 97 28.54 -2.09 9.48
C ILE A 97 28.76 -1.46 10.85
N ARG A 98 27.77 -1.50 11.74
CA ARG A 98 27.88 -0.94 13.10
C ARG A 98 29.02 -1.56 13.90
N ASP A 99 29.28 -2.85 13.71
CA ASP A 99 30.31 -3.59 14.46
C ASP A 99 31.73 -3.40 13.89
N LEU A 100 31.90 -2.64 12.80
CA LEU A 100 33.22 -2.36 12.23
C LEU A 100 34.05 -1.43 13.14
N PRO A 101 35.36 -1.68 13.32
CA PRO A 101 36.19 -0.90 14.24
C PRO A 101 36.25 0.61 13.96
N GLN A 102 36.14 1.00 12.69
CA GLN A 102 36.21 2.41 12.27
C GLN A 102 34.83 3.08 12.24
N VAL A 103 33.76 2.36 12.58
CA VAL A 103 32.41 2.91 12.66
C VAL A 103 32.14 3.34 14.09
N LYS A 104 31.88 4.64 14.25
CA LYS A 104 31.48 5.21 15.53
C LYS A 104 29.99 4.99 15.79
N ASP A 105 29.17 5.16 14.75
CA ASP A 105 27.72 5.09 14.84
C ASP A 105 27.08 4.99 13.45
N ILE A 106 25.77 4.70 13.39
CA ILE A 106 24.97 4.70 12.17
C ILE A 106 23.70 5.56 12.33
N ARG A 107 23.18 6.11 11.24
CA ARG A 107 21.94 6.91 11.23
C ARG A 107 20.97 6.38 10.18
N GLU A 108 19.68 6.62 10.42
CA GLU A 108 18.60 6.44 9.44
C GLU A 108 18.44 5.01 8.89
N HIS A 109 18.94 4.01 9.63
CA HIS A 109 18.93 2.59 9.25
C HIS A 109 17.61 1.86 9.56
N ASP A 110 16.65 2.58 10.13
CA ASP A 110 15.35 2.12 10.59
C ASP A 110 14.19 2.76 9.83
N ILE A 111 14.49 3.66 8.88
CA ILE A 111 13.48 4.28 8.03
C ILE A 111 13.04 3.26 6.95
N PRO A 112 11.76 2.84 6.92
CA PRO A 112 11.27 1.90 5.92
C PRO A 112 11.45 2.43 4.50
N PHE A 113 11.76 1.55 3.56
CA PHE A 113 12.15 1.92 2.19
C PHE A 113 11.13 2.79 1.46
N TYR A 114 9.84 2.46 1.53
CA TYR A 114 8.79 3.27 0.91
C TYR A 114 8.64 4.65 1.60
N ARG A 115 8.85 4.75 2.92
CA ARG A 115 8.83 6.05 3.62
C ARG A 115 10.03 6.89 3.24
N ARG A 116 11.20 6.26 3.11
CA ARG A 116 12.42 6.90 2.60
C ARG A 116 12.18 7.50 1.22
N TYR A 117 11.51 6.76 0.33
CA TYR A 117 11.12 7.26 -0.99
C TYR A 117 10.28 8.54 -0.90
N LEU A 118 9.22 8.54 -0.09
CA LEU A 118 8.36 9.71 0.11
C LEU A 118 9.15 10.92 0.63
N ILE A 119 9.99 10.71 1.65
CA ILE A 119 10.79 11.77 2.27
C ILE A 119 11.75 12.39 1.24
N ASP A 120 12.51 11.58 0.53
CA ASP A 120 13.53 12.04 -0.40
C ASP A 120 12.94 12.74 -1.63
N LYS A 121 11.74 12.31 -2.06
CA LYS A 121 11.02 12.91 -3.18
C LYS A 121 10.09 14.06 -2.77
N GLY A 122 9.96 14.34 -1.47
CA GLY A 122 9.06 15.37 -0.94
C GLY A 122 7.58 15.08 -1.21
N LEU A 123 7.19 13.81 -1.20
CA LEU A 123 5.83 13.37 -1.49
C LEU A 123 5.05 13.13 -0.20
N PHE A 124 3.76 13.48 -0.24
CA PHE A 124 2.83 13.30 0.86
C PHE A 124 1.64 12.46 0.38
N PRO A 125 1.19 11.45 1.15
CA PRO A 125 -0.06 10.76 0.85
C PRO A 125 -1.24 11.75 0.83
N MET A 126 -2.27 11.43 0.05
CA MET A 126 -3.45 12.26 -0.21
C MET A 126 -3.12 13.65 -0.76
N ALA A 127 -1.99 13.79 -1.47
CA ALA A 127 -1.63 15.01 -2.18
C ALA A 127 -1.68 14.80 -3.70
N GLU A 128 -1.89 15.88 -4.44
CA GLU A 128 -1.76 15.85 -5.89
C GLU A 128 -0.28 15.88 -6.28
N VAL A 129 0.08 14.98 -7.19
CA VAL A 129 1.43 14.85 -7.72
C VAL A 129 1.39 14.81 -9.24
N GLU A 130 2.33 15.52 -9.86
CA GLU A 130 2.61 15.40 -11.29
C GLU A 130 3.66 14.32 -11.49
N VAL A 131 3.43 13.46 -12.48
CA VAL A 131 4.28 12.30 -12.76
C VAL A 131 4.52 12.21 -14.26
N GLU A 132 5.79 12.13 -14.64
CA GLU A 132 6.21 11.84 -16.02
C GLU A 132 6.41 10.33 -16.20
N VAL A 133 5.56 9.70 -17.00
CA VAL A 133 5.50 8.25 -17.17
C VAL A 133 5.70 7.84 -18.63
N LYS A 134 6.27 6.66 -18.85
CA LYS A 134 6.40 6.05 -20.18
C LYS A 134 5.76 4.67 -20.20
N ALA A 135 5.15 4.35 -21.34
CA ALA A 135 4.66 3.03 -21.72
C ALA A 135 3.77 2.33 -20.67
N GLU A 136 3.16 1.21 -21.06
CA GLU A 136 2.58 0.28 -20.11
C GLU A 136 3.69 -0.56 -19.46
N SER A 137 3.59 -0.80 -18.16
CA SER A 137 4.52 -1.66 -17.43
C SER A 137 4.25 -3.15 -17.74
N PRO A 138 5.27 -4.03 -17.82
CA PRO A 138 5.06 -5.48 -17.97
C PRO A 138 4.13 -6.08 -16.90
N GLU A 139 4.08 -5.47 -15.73
CA GLU A 139 3.20 -5.83 -14.61
C GLU A 139 1.71 -5.69 -14.93
N MET A 140 1.35 -4.95 -15.99
CA MET A 140 -0.01 -4.90 -16.51
C MET A 140 -0.55 -6.30 -16.83
N GLN A 141 0.30 -7.25 -17.24
CA GLN A 141 -0.11 -8.65 -17.50
C GLN A 141 -0.58 -9.40 -16.25
N GLY A 142 -0.21 -8.93 -15.05
CA GLY A 142 -0.62 -9.50 -13.78
C GLY A 142 -1.93 -8.93 -13.23
N ILE A 143 -2.42 -7.84 -13.81
CA ILE A 143 -3.73 -7.26 -13.49
C ILE A 143 -4.76 -7.86 -14.43
N ALA A 144 -5.91 -8.24 -13.89
CA ALA A 144 -7.01 -8.77 -14.69
C ALA A 144 -7.47 -7.71 -15.70
N SER A 145 -7.67 -8.11 -16.95
CA SER A 145 -7.93 -7.22 -18.09
C SER A 145 -9.23 -6.42 -18.01
N ASP A 146 -10.11 -6.82 -17.09
CA ASP A 146 -11.38 -6.18 -16.74
C ASP A 146 -11.23 -5.04 -15.73
N LYS A 147 -10.11 -4.93 -15.02
CA LYS A 147 -9.87 -3.81 -14.09
C LYS A 147 -9.51 -2.54 -14.83
N ASP A 148 -10.16 -1.44 -14.45
CA ASP A 148 -9.85 -0.09 -14.94
C ASP A 148 -8.65 0.53 -14.19
N THR A 149 -7.51 -0.16 -14.22
CA THR A 149 -6.26 0.25 -13.58
C THR A 149 -5.14 0.36 -14.61
N SER A 150 -4.51 1.53 -14.71
CA SER A 150 -3.31 1.73 -15.53
C SER A 150 -2.04 1.45 -14.74
N VAL A 151 -1.14 0.61 -15.26
CA VAL A 151 0.19 0.38 -14.66
C VAL A 151 1.27 0.94 -15.59
N VAL A 152 2.05 1.89 -15.09
CA VAL A 152 3.01 2.65 -15.89
C VAL A 152 4.38 2.74 -15.22
N GLU A 153 5.44 2.89 -16.00
CA GLU A 153 6.79 3.08 -15.47
C GLU A 153 7.13 4.57 -15.37
N LEU A 154 7.75 4.96 -14.25
CA LEU A 154 8.28 6.30 -14.09
C LEU A 154 9.42 6.53 -15.11
N GLU A 155 9.30 7.57 -15.93
CA GLU A 155 10.34 7.97 -16.88
C GLU A 155 11.18 9.13 -16.35
N GLY A 156 10.50 10.13 -15.79
CA GLY A 156 11.11 11.38 -15.38
C GLY A 156 10.91 11.65 -13.89
N ASN A 157 10.44 12.85 -13.59
CA ASN A 157 10.25 13.26 -12.20
C ASN A 157 8.83 12.97 -11.72
N ILE A 158 8.74 12.75 -10.40
CA ILE A 158 7.51 12.86 -9.64
C ILE A 158 7.65 14.06 -8.71
N ARG A 159 6.68 14.97 -8.72
CA ARG A 159 6.72 16.18 -7.90
C ARG A 159 5.35 16.48 -7.29
N PRO A 160 5.30 16.97 -6.03
CA PRO A 160 4.07 17.48 -5.46
C PRO A 160 3.59 18.72 -6.24
N ILE A 161 2.28 18.86 -6.38
CA ILE A 161 1.62 20.05 -6.91
C ILE A 161 1.03 20.80 -5.72
N ASP A 162 1.24 22.12 -5.69
CA ASP A 162 0.53 22.98 -4.72
C ASP A 162 -0.96 22.99 -5.10
N SER A 163 -1.77 22.36 -4.25
CA SER A 163 -3.18 22.10 -4.49
C SER A 163 -3.93 22.06 -3.16
N ASP A 164 -5.23 22.36 -3.22
CA ASP A 164 -6.12 22.09 -2.11
C ASP A 164 -6.22 20.58 -1.84
N PHE A 165 -6.79 20.21 -0.68
CA PHE A 165 -7.03 18.81 -0.38
C PHE A 165 -7.91 18.16 -1.47
N PRO A 166 -7.51 17.02 -2.05
CA PRO A 166 -8.23 16.43 -3.17
C PRO A 166 -9.58 15.86 -2.71
N ASP A 167 -10.57 15.91 -3.60
CA ASP A 167 -11.84 15.22 -3.38
C ASP A 167 -11.62 13.70 -3.39
N LEU A 168 -11.99 13.01 -2.31
CA LEU A 168 -11.81 11.57 -2.19
C LEU A 168 -13.12 10.81 -2.47
N LYS A 169 -13.04 9.69 -3.18
CA LYS A 169 -14.13 8.72 -3.34
C LYS A 169 -14.14 7.81 -2.12
N ILE A 170 -15.25 7.78 -1.41
CA ILE A 170 -15.37 7.07 -0.14
C ILE A 170 -16.53 6.09 -0.26
N LEU A 171 -16.29 4.83 0.08
CA LEU A 171 -17.29 3.79 0.19
C LEU A 171 -17.30 3.26 1.63
N SER A 172 -18.45 3.39 2.29
CA SER A 172 -18.69 2.83 3.62
C SER A 172 -19.35 1.47 3.50
N LEU A 173 -18.93 0.53 4.35
CA LEU A 173 -19.57 -0.78 4.50
C LEU A 173 -19.95 -1.09 5.95
N ASP A 174 -20.91 -2.00 6.10
CA ASP A 174 -21.34 -2.62 7.36
C ASP A 174 -21.99 -3.99 7.04
N ILE A 175 -21.77 -5.01 7.88
CA ILE A 175 -22.35 -6.34 7.68
C ILE A 175 -23.25 -6.78 8.84
N GLU A 176 -24.26 -7.58 8.51
CA GLU A 176 -25.07 -8.29 9.49
C GLU A 176 -24.92 -9.80 9.31
N VAL A 177 -24.81 -10.50 10.43
CA VAL A 177 -24.50 -11.93 10.49
C VAL A 177 -25.59 -12.67 11.25
N TYR A 178 -25.97 -13.86 10.78
CA TYR A 178 -26.94 -14.69 11.48
C TYR A 178 -26.29 -15.50 12.60
N ASN A 179 -26.31 -14.98 13.83
CA ASN A 179 -25.61 -15.50 15.02
C ASN A 179 -26.57 -15.97 16.15
N PRO A 180 -27.42 -16.99 15.93
CA PRO A 180 -28.45 -17.39 16.89
C PRO A 180 -27.89 -17.93 18.22
N LYS A 181 -26.61 -18.31 18.26
CA LYS A 181 -25.92 -18.83 19.45
C LYS A 181 -25.27 -17.73 20.30
N GLY A 182 -25.41 -16.45 19.94
CA GLY A 182 -24.80 -15.33 20.66
C GLY A 182 -23.62 -14.73 19.89
N MET A 183 -22.39 -14.90 20.37
CA MET A 183 -21.22 -14.33 19.68
C MET A 183 -21.08 -14.93 18.26
N PRO A 184 -20.93 -14.11 17.20
CA PRO A 184 -20.76 -14.59 15.83
C PRO A 184 -19.54 -15.51 15.67
N ASN A 185 -19.69 -16.60 14.92
CA ASN A 185 -18.61 -17.49 14.51
C ASN A 185 -18.60 -17.69 12.98
N ALA A 186 -17.57 -17.18 12.30
CA ALA A 186 -17.45 -17.26 10.85
C ALA A 186 -17.42 -18.69 10.28
N GLU A 187 -17.14 -19.73 11.06
CA GLU A 187 -17.25 -21.11 10.59
C GLU A 187 -18.71 -21.53 10.33
N ASP A 188 -19.63 -21.10 11.19
CA ASP A 188 -21.01 -21.58 11.24
C ASP A 188 -22.03 -20.52 10.76
N ASP A 189 -21.80 -19.26 11.12
CA ASP A 189 -22.79 -18.19 11.08
C ASP A 189 -22.61 -17.35 9.79
N PRO A 190 -23.55 -17.40 8.83
CA PRO A 190 -23.41 -16.73 7.54
C PRO A 190 -23.64 -15.22 7.64
N ILE A 191 -23.00 -14.47 6.75
CA ILE A 191 -23.38 -13.07 6.47
C ILE A 191 -24.74 -13.10 5.77
N ILE A 192 -25.69 -12.31 6.28
CA ILE A 192 -27.04 -12.22 5.73
C ILE A 192 -27.31 -10.90 5.01
N MET A 193 -26.59 -9.84 5.37
CA MET A 193 -26.69 -8.54 4.70
C MET A 193 -25.33 -7.83 4.63
N ILE A 194 -25.12 -7.05 3.58
CA ILE A 194 -24.01 -6.10 3.43
C ILE A 194 -24.60 -4.75 3.00
N SER A 195 -24.43 -3.74 3.85
CA SER A 195 -24.88 -2.37 3.58
C SER A 195 -23.74 -1.55 2.98
N LEU A 196 -24.02 -0.78 1.93
CA LEU A 196 -23.04 0.03 1.20
C LEU A 196 -23.55 1.44 0.99
N SER A 197 -22.72 2.44 1.29
CA SER A 197 -23.01 3.85 1.03
C SER A 197 -21.76 4.58 0.55
N SER A 198 -21.84 5.27 -0.60
CA SER A 198 -20.74 6.08 -1.11
C SER A 198 -21.06 7.58 -1.13
N ASN A 199 -20.02 8.41 -1.14
CA ASN A 199 -20.18 9.84 -1.42
C ASN A 199 -20.35 10.15 -2.92
N GLN A 200 -20.39 9.12 -3.77
CA GLN A 200 -20.69 9.19 -5.20
C GLN A 200 -22.19 9.00 -5.49
N GLY A 201 -22.98 8.62 -4.46
CA GLY A 201 -24.44 8.50 -4.55
C GLY A 201 -24.96 7.08 -4.35
N LEU A 202 -24.09 6.06 -4.28
CA LEU A 202 -24.49 4.68 -4.02
C LEU A 202 -25.10 4.58 -2.62
N ARG A 203 -26.27 3.96 -2.52
CA ARG A 203 -26.93 3.58 -1.26
C ARG A 203 -27.73 2.31 -1.49
N MET A 204 -27.23 1.19 -0.98
CA MET A 204 -27.89 -0.10 -1.18
C MET A 204 -27.58 -1.09 -0.07
N VAL A 205 -28.38 -2.14 0.00
CA VAL A 205 -28.17 -3.30 0.87
C VAL A 205 -28.22 -4.54 0.00
N LEU A 206 -27.18 -5.36 0.06
CA LEU A 206 -27.21 -6.72 -0.47
C LEU A 206 -27.79 -7.62 0.62
N ALA A 207 -28.74 -8.49 0.27
CA ALA A 207 -29.36 -9.41 1.22
C ALA A 207 -29.62 -10.78 0.60
N THR A 208 -29.67 -11.81 1.43
CA THR A 208 -30.08 -13.17 1.00
C THR A 208 -31.58 -13.45 1.17
N ALA A 209 -32.30 -12.53 1.83
CA ALA A 209 -33.75 -12.60 2.00
C ALA A 209 -34.46 -11.59 1.09
N GLU A 210 -35.64 -11.95 0.61
CA GLU A 210 -36.48 -11.06 -0.19
C GLU A 210 -36.90 -9.82 0.60
N SER A 211 -36.86 -8.66 -0.06
CA SER A 211 -37.29 -7.38 0.49
C SER A 211 -38.09 -6.60 -0.55
N PRO A 212 -39.17 -5.90 -0.16
CA PRO A 212 -39.92 -5.04 -1.06
C PRO A 212 -39.28 -3.65 -1.26
N LEU A 213 -38.16 -3.37 -0.59
CA LEU A 213 -37.48 -2.08 -0.62
C LEU A 213 -36.59 -1.98 -1.87
N ASP A 214 -36.68 -0.86 -2.58
CA ASP A 214 -36.00 -0.60 -3.86
C ASP A 214 -34.47 -0.54 -3.75
N PHE A 215 -33.94 -0.14 -2.60
CA PHE A 215 -32.50 -0.11 -2.32
C PHE A 215 -31.93 -1.47 -1.87
N VAL A 216 -32.76 -2.52 -1.77
CA VAL A 216 -32.31 -3.86 -1.39
C VAL A 216 -32.17 -4.73 -2.64
N GLU A 217 -30.97 -5.21 -2.91
CA GLU A 217 -30.71 -6.24 -3.91
C GLU A 217 -30.74 -7.60 -3.22
N THR A 218 -31.66 -8.48 -3.64
CA THR A 218 -31.76 -9.85 -3.12
C THR A 218 -30.95 -10.81 -3.98
N LEU A 219 -29.99 -11.51 -3.36
CA LEU A 219 -29.11 -12.48 -3.99
C LEU A 219 -29.48 -13.90 -3.54
N LYS A 220 -29.13 -14.90 -4.35
CA LYS A 220 -29.53 -16.30 -4.09
C LYS A 220 -28.89 -16.88 -2.83
N ASP A 221 -27.62 -16.56 -2.59
CA ASP A 221 -26.83 -17.09 -1.49
C ASP A 221 -25.71 -16.13 -1.07
N GLU A 222 -25.06 -16.43 0.05
CA GLU A 222 -23.96 -15.63 0.61
C GLU A 222 -22.77 -15.52 -0.35
N ALA A 223 -22.51 -16.55 -1.17
CA ALA A 223 -21.40 -16.53 -2.10
C ALA A 223 -21.66 -15.54 -3.26
N GLU A 224 -22.90 -15.49 -3.77
CA GLU A 224 -23.32 -14.48 -4.75
C GLU A 224 -23.28 -13.08 -4.14
N MET A 225 -23.74 -12.91 -2.90
CA MET A 225 -23.67 -11.62 -2.19
C MET A 225 -22.23 -11.12 -2.03
N LEU A 226 -21.28 -12.00 -1.68
CA LEU A 226 -19.87 -11.63 -1.56
C LEU A 226 -19.21 -11.31 -2.91
N ARG A 227 -19.59 -12.01 -4.00
CA ARG A 227 -19.12 -11.65 -5.35
C ARG A 227 -19.66 -10.29 -5.77
N ARG A 228 -20.96 -10.05 -5.54
CA ARG A 228 -21.60 -8.77 -5.82
C ARG A 228 -20.98 -7.63 -5.03
N PHE A 229 -20.60 -7.86 -3.77
CA PHE A 229 -19.82 -6.89 -2.99
C PHE A 229 -18.47 -6.55 -3.65
N VAL A 230 -17.71 -7.54 -4.11
CA VAL A 230 -16.43 -7.30 -4.82
C VAL A 230 -16.65 -6.49 -6.10
N GLU A 231 -17.67 -6.85 -6.89
CA GLU A 231 -18.04 -6.11 -8.10
C GLU A 231 -18.39 -4.65 -7.79
N ILE A 232 -19.18 -4.39 -6.74
CA ILE A 232 -19.56 -3.01 -6.38
C ILE A 232 -18.35 -2.20 -5.92
N VAL A 233 -17.42 -2.80 -5.17
CA VAL A 233 -16.17 -2.10 -4.78
C VAL A 233 -15.35 -1.74 -6.02
N GLU A 234 -15.32 -2.61 -7.02
CA GLU A 234 -14.64 -2.37 -8.29
C GLU A 234 -15.35 -1.28 -9.12
N ASP A 235 -16.68 -1.35 -9.24
CA ASP A 235 -17.50 -0.38 -9.97
C ASP A 235 -17.43 1.02 -9.35
N GLU A 236 -17.51 1.12 -8.01
CA GLU A 236 -17.39 2.40 -7.30
C GLU A 236 -15.96 2.93 -7.29
N ASN A 237 -14.96 2.07 -7.44
CA ASN A 237 -13.53 2.39 -7.41
C ASN A 237 -13.16 3.44 -6.32
N PRO A 238 -13.42 3.14 -5.03
CA PRO A 238 -13.21 4.09 -3.95
C PRO A 238 -11.72 4.30 -3.63
N ASP A 239 -11.35 5.53 -3.28
CA ASP A 239 -10.02 5.82 -2.73
C ASP A 239 -9.91 5.36 -1.27
N ILE A 240 -11.05 5.35 -0.55
CA ILE A 240 -11.11 4.94 0.85
C ILE A 240 -12.31 4.02 1.06
N LEU A 241 -12.03 2.83 1.57
CA LEU A 241 -13.01 1.94 2.18
C LEU A 241 -13.07 2.19 3.69
N ILE A 242 -14.26 2.50 4.20
CA ILE A 242 -14.48 2.79 5.63
C ILE A 242 -15.60 1.94 6.24
N GLY A 243 -15.58 1.84 7.56
CA GLY A 243 -16.64 1.24 8.35
C GLY A 243 -16.35 1.40 9.85
N TYR A 244 -17.23 0.89 10.71
CA TYR A 244 -17.06 0.99 12.15
C TYR A 244 -16.53 -0.33 12.72
N ASN A 245 -15.32 -0.32 13.27
CA ASN A 245 -14.63 -1.52 13.77
C ASN A 245 -14.32 -2.60 12.69
N SER A 246 -14.31 -2.20 11.42
CA SER A 246 -14.20 -3.14 10.29
C SER A 246 -12.87 -3.87 10.20
N ASP A 247 -11.79 -3.26 10.68
CA ASP A 247 -10.49 -3.93 10.81
C ASP A 247 -10.51 -5.15 11.75
N ASN A 248 -11.38 -5.13 12.76
CA ASN A 248 -11.44 -6.18 13.79
C ASN A 248 -12.66 -7.10 13.63
N PHE A 249 -13.70 -6.68 12.91
CA PHE A 249 -14.92 -7.46 12.70
C PHE A 249 -15.23 -7.70 11.23
N ASP A 250 -15.74 -6.69 10.51
CA ASP A 250 -16.29 -6.88 9.15
C ASP A 250 -15.30 -7.55 8.19
N PHE A 251 -14.11 -6.97 8.01
CA PHE A 251 -13.13 -7.49 7.06
C PHE A 251 -12.59 -8.88 7.44
N PRO A 252 -12.20 -9.15 8.71
CA PRO A 252 -11.86 -10.51 9.12
C PRO A 252 -12.99 -11.51 8.86
N TYR A 253 -14.24 -11.14 9.16
CA TYR A 253 -15.39 -12.02 9.00
C TYR A 253 -15.68 -12.31 7.52
N ILE A 254 -15.70 -11.26 6.69
CA ILE A 254 -15.82 -11.36 5.22
C ILE A 254 -14.71 -12.25 4.65
N ARG A 255 -13.45 -12.08 5.08
CA ARG A 255 -12.33 -12.93 4.65
C ARG A 255 -12.61 -14.41 4.94
N ASP A 256 -12.97 -14.72 6.17
CA ASP A 256 -13.13 -16.10 6.62
C ASP A 256 -14.33 -16.77 5.91
N ARG A 257 -15.46 -16.06 5.79
CA ARG A 257 -16.63 -16.53 5.02
C ARG A 257 -16.32 -16.72 3.54
N ALA A 258 -15.66 -15.75 2.91
CA ALA A 258 -15.28 -15.86 1.50
C ALA A 258 -14.32 -17.05 1.27
N SER A 259 -13.40 -17.32 2.20
CA SER A 259 -12.53 -18.49 2.14
C SER A 259 -13.30 -19.82 2.20
N ILE A 260 -14.30 -19.93 3.08
CA ILE A 260 -15.16 -21.13 3.19
C ILE A 260 -15.95 -21.36 1.89
N LEU A 261 -16.43 -20.26 1.29
CA LEU A 261 -17.27 -20.27 0.09
C LEU A 261 -16.49 -20.26 -1.23
N ASN A 262 -15.15 -20.25 -1.18
CA ASN A 262 -14.25 -20.14 -2.33
C ASN A 262 -14.55 -18.90 -3.21
N VAL A 263 -14.81 -17.76 -2.57
CA VAL A 263 -15.00 -16.46 -3.23
C VAL A 263 -13.69 -15.66 -3.13
N PRO A 264 -13.06 -15.28 -4.26
CA PRO A 264 -11.86 -14.46 -4.25
C PRO A 264 -12.19 -12.99 -3.91
N LEU A 265 -11.57 -12.45 -2.85
CA LEU A 265 -11.75 -11.06 -2.42
C LEU A 265 -10.66 -10.14 -2.99
N ASN A 266 -10.62 -10.02 -4.32
CA ASN A 266 -9.61 -9.25 -5.06
C ASN A 266 -9.89 -7.73 -5.05
N LEU A 267 -10.00 -7.17 -3.84
CA LEU A 267 -10.35 -5.78 -3.60
C LEU A 267 -9.22 -4.80 -3.95
N GLY A 268 -7.97 -5.27 -4.05
CA GLY A 268 -6.83 -4.39 -4.35
C GLY A 268 -6.90 -3.83 -5.77
N THR A 269 -6.45 -2.59 -5.91
CA THR A 269 -6.24 -1.89 -7.20
C THR A 269 -5.32 -2.69 -8.13
N ASP A 270 -4.33 -3.40 -7.58
CA ASP A 270 -3.44 -4.33 -8.31
C ASP A 270 -4.03 -5.74 -8.49
N GLY A 271 -5.31 -5.94 -8.19
CA GLY A 271 -5.98 -7.24 -8.21
C GLY A 271 -5.65 -8.14 -7.02
N SER A 272 -4.82 -7.70 -6.07
CA SER A 272 -4.49 -8.51 -4.91
C SER A 272 -5.67 -8.69 -3.95
N SER A 273 -5.70 -9.83 -3.27
CA SER A 273 -6.71 -10.10 -2.26
C SER A 273 -6.45 -9.34 -0.96
N LEU A 274 -7.52 -9.15 -0.18
CA LEU A 274 -7.48 -8.59 1.17
C LEU A 274 -6.41 -9.25 2.05
N LYS A 275 -5.52 -8.44 2.66
CA LYS A 275 -4.49 -8.89 3.59
C LYS A 275 -4.74 -8.37 4.99
N PHE A 276 -4.09 -9.00 5.98
CA PHE A 276 -4.14 -8.55 7.36
C PHE A 276 -2.74 -8.38 7.91
N MET A 277 -2.53 -7.28 8.62
CA MET A 277 -1.31 -7.05 9.38
C MET A 277 -1.63 -6.81 10.84
N LYS A 278 -0.86 -7.43 11.72
CA LYS A 278 -0.95 -7.18 13.15
C LYS A 278 -0.24 -5.87 13.49
N ARG A 279 -0.95 -4.94 14.11
CA ARG A 279 -0.41 -3.68 14.66
C ARG A 279 -0.60 -3.66 16.18
N GLY A 280 0.40 -4.19 16.89
CA GLY A 280 0.33 -4.33 18.35
C GLY A 280 -0.78 -5.29 18.75
N PHE A 281 -1.81 -4.77 19.42
CA PHE A 281 -3.01 -5.52 19.83
C PHE A 281 -4.16 -5.47 18.82
N ALA A 282 -4.07 -4.64 17.77
CA ALA A 282 -5.09 -4.52 16.73
C ALA A 282 -4.70 -5.28 15.47
N ASN A 283 -5.69 -5.69 14.68
CA ASN A 283 -5.50 -6.06 13.29
C ASN A 283 -5.76 -4.84 12.40
N ALA A 284 -5.14 -4.81 11.23
CA ALA A 284 -5.45 -3.86 10.18
C ALA A 284 -5.75 -4.65 8.91
N ALA A 285 -6.93 -4.43 8.35
CA ALA A 285 -7.26 -4.89 7.02
C ALA A 285 -6.48 -4.04 6.01
N LEU A 286 -5.94 -4.69 4.98
CA LEU A 286 -5.12 -4.05 3.96
C LEU A 286 -5.64 -4.44 2.59
N VAL A 287 -6.23 -3.45 1.94
CA VAL A 287 -6.50 -3.43 0.51
C VAL A 287 -5.38 -2.61 -0.14
N LYS A 288 -4.87 -3.06 -1.28
CA LYS A 288 -3.79 -2.38 -2.00
C LYS A 288 -4.34 -1.27 -2.88
N GLY A 289 -3.74 -0.08 -2.77
CA GLY A 289 -4.20 1.10 -3.49
C GLY A 289 -5.15 1.94 -2.67
#